data_AF-A0A0G0XF71-F1
#
_entry.id   AF-A0A0G0XF71-F1
#
_cell.length_a   1.000
_cell.length_b   1.000
_cell.length_c   1.000
_cell.angle_alpha   90.00
_cell.angle_beta   90.00
_cell.angle_gamma   90.00
#
_symmetry.space_group_name_H-M   'P 1'
#
loop_
_entity.id
_entity.type
_entity.pdbx_description
1 polymer ?
#
loop_
_entity_poly.entity_id
_entity_poly.type
_entity_poly.pdbx_seq_one_letter_code
_entity_poly.pdbx_strand_id
1 'polypeptide(L)'
;MIIHLRTRKEMSDVPAHWNLMKRIVEIRDEMGKETLILGNGDVLDLEDAKQKIKETSCDGIMLGRAIFGNPFLFANKNVLSEVEGSGPTSPPAPLLDKERVAEG
;
A
#
# COMPACT_ATOMS: atom_id res chain seq x y z
N MET A 1 0.83 0.44 7.08
CA MET A 1 1.90 1.46 6.99
C MET A 1 1.88 2.06 5.59
N ILE A 2 2.01 3.37 5.46
CA ILE A 2 2.09 4.03 4.15
C ILE A 2 3.47 4.68 4.05
N ILE A 3 4.18 4.41 2.96
CA ILE A 3 5.49 4.98 2.70
C ILE A 3 5.38 5.95 1.53
N HIS A 4 5.48 7.25 1.82
CA HIS A 4 5.77 8.23 0.78
C HIS A 4 7.25 8.11 0.42
N LEU A 5 7.54 7.72 -0.81
CA LEU A 5 8.89 7.36 -1.26
C LEU A 5 9.78 8.59 -1.54
N ARG A 6 9.71 9.56 -0.65
CA ARG A 6 10.54 10.76 -0.62
C ARG A 6 10.82 11.13 0.82
N THR A 7 11.98 11.72 1.03
CA THR A 7 12.29 12.38 2.28
C THR A 7 11.45 13.65 2.44
N ARG A 8 11.33 14.11 3.68
CA ARG A 8 10.68 15.39 3.98
C ARG A 8 11.35 16.58 3.26
N LYS A 9 12.67 16.53 3.03
CA LYS A 9 13.39 17.66 2.39
C LYS A 9 13.12 17.76 0.89
N GLU A 10 12.90 16.62 0.25
CA GLU A 10 12.62 16.52 -1.19
C GLU A 10 11.22 16.99 -1.57
N MET A 11 10.27 16.97 -0.63
CA MET A 11 8.89 17.39 -0.86
C MET A 11 8.29 16.76 -2.14
N SER A 12 8.01 17.55 -3.18
CA SER A 12 7.58 17.08 -4.51
C SER A 12 8.55 17.48 -5.62
N ASP A 13 9.78 17.87 -5.25
CA ASP A 13 10.76 18.50 -6.15
C ASP A 13 11.57 17.48 -6.95
N VAL A 14 11.51 16.21 -6.58
CA VAL A 14 12.18 15.08 -7.26
C VAL A 14 11.22 13.92 -7.48
N PRO A 15 11.51 12.98 -8.40
CA PRO A 15 10.73 11.75 -8.52
C PRO A 15 10.68 10.93 -7.23
N ALA A 16 9.58 10.25 -6.97
CA ALA A 16 9.47 9.30 -5.87
C ALA A 16 10.38 8.08 -6.11
N HIS A 17 11.12 7.66 -5.08
CA HIS A 17 12.14 6.61 -5.14
C HIS A 17 11.54 5.19 -5.08
N TRP A 18 10.76 4.82 -6.10
CA TRP A 18 10.11 3.51 -6.21
C TRP A 18 11.06 2.32 -6.21
N ASN A 19 12.32 2.52 -6.60
CA ASN A 19 13.37 1.51 -6.52
C ASN A 19 13.65 1.03 -5.08
N LEU A 20 13.27 1.79 -4.05
CA LEU A 20 13.45 1.40 -2.65
C LEU A 20 12.32 0.51 -2.13
N MET A 21 11.15 0.51 -2.78
CA MET A 21 9.94 -0.11 -2.25
C MET A 21 10.10 -1.61 -2.04
N LYS A 22 10.75 -2.31 -2.98
CA LYS A 22 11.01 -3.75 -2.87
C LYS A 22 11.83 -4.08 -1.61
N ARG A 23 12.89 -3.30 -1.33
CA ARG A 23 13.71 -3.50 -0.12
C ARG A 23 12.91 -3.27 1.16
N ILE A 24 11.97 -2.32 1.15
CA ILE A 24 11.11 -2.04 2.30
C ILE A 24 10.18 -3.24 2.60
N VAL A 25 9.60 -3.83 1.56
CA VAL A 25 8.79 -5.07 1.69
C VAL A 25 9.65 -6.22 2.21
N GLU A 26 10.84 -6.44 1.64
CA GLU A 26 11.79 -7.46 2.10
C GLU A 26 12.13 -7.32 3.60
N ILE A 27 12.37 -6.09 4.08
CA ILE A 27 12.64 -5.86 5.51
C ILE A 27 11.44 -6.29 6.38
N ARG A 28 10.21 -6.00 5.97
CA ARG A 28 8.99 -6.42 6.69
C ARG A 28 8.88 -7.93 6.76
N ASP A 29 9.16 -8.60 5.64
CA ASP A 29 9.11 -10.06 5.52
C ASP A 29 10.22 -10.72 6.37
N GLU A 30 11.46 -10.20 6.31
CA GLU A 30 12.60 -10.64 7.13
C GLU A 30 12.31 -10.53 8.64
N MET A 31 11.54 -9.51 9.05
CA MET A 31 11.11 -9.31 10.43
C MET A 31 9.93 -10.20 10.84
N GLY A 32 9.38 -11.01 9.93
CA GLY A 32 8.22 -11.87 10.17
C GLY A 32 6.97 -11.09 10.57
N LYS A 33 6.80 -9.87 10.04
CA LYS A 33 5.63 -9.03 10.33
C LYS A 33 4.57 -9.19 9.26
N GLU A 34 3.31 -9.02 9.63
CA GLU A 34 2.18 -9.02 8.69
C GLU A 34 1.68 -7.59 8.39
N THR A 35 2.48 -6.58 8.74
CA THR A 35 2.09 -5.18 8.54
C THR A 35 1.91 -4.91 7.05
N LEU A 36 0.71 -4.49 6.63
CA LEU A 36 0.46 -4.07 5.25
C LEU A 36 1.27 -2.81 4.92
N ILE A 37 1.95 -2.82 3.79
CA ILE A 37 2.78 -1.73 3.28
C ILE A 37 2.18 -1.20 1.98
N LEU A 38 1.76 0.06 2.01
CA LEU A 38 1.25 0.77 0.85
C LEU A 38 2.29 1.79 0.36
N GLY A 39 2.57 1.80 -0.94
CA GLY A 39 3.44 2.80 -1.56
C GLY A 39 2.68 4.08 -1.91
N ASN A 40 3.36 5.23 -1.80
CA ASN A 40 2.80 6.54 -2.13
C ASN A 40 3.83 7.45 -2.78
N GLY A 41 3.37 8.30 -3.70
CA GLY A 41 4.19 9.24 -4.47
C GLY A 41 4.26 8.87 -5.94
N ASP A 42 4.06 9.85 -6.83
CA ASP A 42 4.11 9.70 -8.29
C ASP A 42 3.39 8.47 -8.83
N VAL A 43 2.17 8.24 -8.36
CA VAL A 43 1.26 7.28 -8.96
C VAL A 43 0.20 8.05 -9.74
N LEU A 44 0.15 7.80 -11.04
CA LEU A 44 -0.61 8.61 -11.99
C LEU A 44 -2.09 8.20 -12.06
N ASP A 45 -2.35 6.90 -12.09
CA ASP A 45 -3.68 6.32 -12.24
C ASP A 45 -3.72 4.88 -11.69
N LEU A 46 -4.81 4.16 -11.95
CA LEU A 46 -5.01 2.78 -11.49
C LEU A 46 -4.10 1.77 -12.21
N GLU A 47 -3.75 2.00 -13.48
CA GLU A 47 -2.87 1.09 -14.21
C GLU A 47 -1.42 1.23 -13.74
N ASP A 48 -0.96 2.46 -13.51
CA ASP A 48 0.33 2.72 -12.88
C ASP A 48 0.40 2.15 -11.45
N ALA A 49 -0.70 2.22 -10.70
CA ALA A 49 -0.79 1.58 -9.38
C ALA A 49 -0.61 0.05 -9.48
N LYS A 50 -1.33 -0.62 -10.40
CA LYS A 50 -1.22 -2.07 -10.63
C LYS A 50 0.20 -2.46 -11.02
N GLN A 51 0.83 -1.70 -11.91
CA GLN A 51 2.20 -1.95 -12.34
C GLN A 51 3.19 -1.85 -11.16
N LYS A 52 3.10 -0.79 -10.35
CA LYS A 52 3.97 -0.60 -9.17
C LYS A 52 3.80 -1.69 -8.13
N ILE A 53 2.56 -2.16 -7.89
CA ILE A 53 2.30 -3.32 -7.01
C ILE A 53 3.03 -4.55 -7.55
N LYS A 54 2.87 -4.85 -8.85
CA LYS A 54 3.50 -6.00 -9.48
C LYS A 54 5.03 -5.95 -9.42
N GLU A 55 5.61 -4.77 -9.62
CA GLU A 55 7.07 -4.58 -9.63
C GLU A 55 7.71 -4.66 -8.25
N THR A 56 6.99 -4.22 -7.20
CA THR A 56 7.58 -4.02 -5.87
C THR A 56 7.05 -4.98 -4.80
N SER A 57 6.00 -5.72 -5.12
CA SER A 57 5.31 -6.64 -4.21
C SER A 57 4.74 -5.96 -2.96
N CYS A 58 4.53 -4.64 -2.99
CA CYS A 58 3.83 -3.95 -1.92
C CYS A 58 2.33 -4.32 -1.90
N ASP A 59 1.73 -4.30 -0.71
CA ASP A 59 0.34 -4.76 -0.51
C ASP A 59 -0.70 -3.82 -1.15
N GLY A 60 -0.31 -2.58 -1.49
CA GLY A 60 -1.18 -1.65 -2.18
C GLY A 60 -0.57 -0.28 -2.43
N ILE A 61 -1.40 0.63 -2.92
CA ILE A 61 -0.99 1.98 -3.33
C ILE A 61 -1.95 3.01 -2.77
N MET A 62 -1.41 4.13 -2.31
CA MET A 62 -2.19 5.32 -2.01
C MET A 62 -2.03 6.35 -3.12
N LEU A 63 -3.15 6.77 -3.71
CA LEU A 63 -3.21 7.79 -4.75
C LEU A 63 -3.53 9.16 -4.12
N GLY A 64 -2.61 10.11 -4.28
CA GLY A 64 -2.78 11.50 -3.84
C GLY A 64 -3.22 12.41 -4.99
N ARG A 65 -2.25 12.96 -5.73
CA ARG A 65 -2.50 13.93 -6.81
C ARG A 65 -3.37 13.41 -7.95
N ALA A 66 -3.42 12.09 -8.17
CA ALA A 66 -4.26 11.48 -9.20
C ALA A 66 -5.76 11.82 -9.04
N ILE A 67 -6.24 12.07 -7.82
CA ILE A 67 -7.65 12.39 -7.57
C ILE A 67 -8.05 13.80 -8.04
N PHE A 68 -7.10 14.72 -8.20
CA PHE A 68 -7.41 16.11 -8.57
C PHE A 68 -7.89 16.24 -10.02
N GLY A 69 -7.45 15.37 -10.92
CA GLY A 69 -7.92 15.32 -12.30
C GLY A 69 -9.21 14.52 -12.49
N ASN A 70 -9.48 13.58 -11.58
CA ASN A 70 -10.67 12.73 -11.61
C ASN A 70 -11.11 12.36 -10.18
N PRO A 71 -11.98 13.16 -9.53
CA PRO A 71 -12.47 12.87 -8.18
C PRO A 71 -13.24 11.54 -8.06
N PHE A 72 -13.73 11.02 -9.18
CA PHE A 72 -14.49 9.77 -9.26
C PHE A 72 -13.62 8.59 -9.70
N LEU A 73 -12.29 8.68 -9.54
CA LEU A 73 -11.34 7.64 -9.93
C LEU A 73 -11.72 6.22 -9.43
N PHE A 74 -12.35 6.15 -8.25
CA PHE A 74 -12.77 4.90 -7.62
C PHE A 74 -14.27 4.58 -7.75
N ALA A 75 -15.05 5.38 -8.48
CA ALA A 75 -16.49 5.22 -8.55
C ALA A 75 -16.93 3.98 -9.35
N ASN A 76 -16.04 3.43 -10.18
CA ASN A 76 -16.31 2.22 -10.93
C ASN A 76 -16.17 0.98 -10.03
N LYS A 77 -17.25 0.21 -9.88
CA LYS A 77 -17.30 -0.99 -9.03
C LYS A 77 -16.28 -2.08 -9.43
N ASN A 78 -15.86 -2.08 -10.70
CA ASN A 78 -14.89 -3.06 -11.20
C ASN A 78 -13.46 -2.83 -10.66
N VAL A 79 -13.16 -1.64 -10.13
CA VAL A 79 -11.84 -1.32 -9.55
C VAL A 79 -11.52 -2.19 -8.33
N LEU A 80 -12.55 -2.65 -7.60
CA LEU A 80 -12.38 -3.51 -6.42
C LEU A 80 -12.30 -5.00 -6.75
N SER A 81 -12.82 -5.43 -7.90
CA SER A 81 -12.88 -6.84 -8.32
C SER A 81 -11.67 -7.31 -9.12
N GLU A 82 -10.80 -6.39 -9.57
CA GLU A 82 -9.65 -6.71 -10.43
C GLU A 82 -8.35 -7.00 -9.66
N VAL A 83 -8.36 -6.88 -8.32
CA VAL A 83 -7.23 -7.28 -7.46
C VAL A 83 -7.48 -8.69 -6.91
N GLU A 84 -7.74 -9.65 -7.79
CA GLU A 84 -7.67 -11.07 -7.41
C GLU A 84 -6.20 -11.51 -7.42
N GLY A 85 -5.61 -11.69 -6.24
CA GLY A 85 -4.30 -12.36 -6.10
C GLY A 85 -3.18 -11.63 -5.38
N SER A 86 -3.41 -10.50 -4.70
CA SER A 86 -2.37 -9.84 -3.88
C SER A 86 -2.84 -9.36 -2.51
N GLY A 87 -3.94 -9.94 -1.99
CA GLY A 87 -4.24 -9.82 -0.56
C GLY A 87 -3.16 -10.52 0.27
N PRO A 88 -2.96 -10.17 1.55
CA PRO A 88 -2.06 -10.91 2.42
C PRO A 88 -2.38 -12.40 2.32
N THR A 89 -1.35 -13.24 2.14
CA THR A 89 -1.49 -14.70 2.01
C THR A 89 -2.06 -15.37 3.27
N SER A 90 -2.28 -14.58 4.33
CA SER A 90 -2.91 -14.99 5.57
C SER A 90 -4.14 -14.12 5.81
N PRO A 91 -5.27 -14.70 6.26
CA PRO A 91 -6.41 -13.91 6.72
C PRO A 91 -5.96 -12.96 7.82
N PRO A 92 -6.55 -11.75 7.94
CA PRO A 92 -6.26 -10.88 9.08
C PRO A 92 -6.48 -11.68 10.37
N ALA A 93 -5.50 -11.61 11.28
CA ALA A 93 -5.63 -12.22 12.59
C ALA A 93 -7.00 -11.85 13.18
N PRO A 94 -7.73 -12.79 13.80
CA PRO A 94 -9.01 -12.49 14.42
C PRO A 94 -8.83 -11.27 15.33
N LEU A 95 -9.76 -10.32 15.23
CA LEU A 95 -9.87 -9.25 16.22
C LEU A 95 -9.86 -9.92 17.59
N LEU A 96 -8.80 -9.68 18.37
CA LEU A 96 -8.75 -10.11 19.76
C LEU A 96 -10.00 -9.58 20.45
N ASP A 97 -10.91 -10.48 20.83
CA ASP A 97 -12.05 -10.15 21.68
C ASP A 97 -11.49 -9.46 22.92
N LYS A 98 -11.77 -8.15 23.04
CA LYS A 98 -11.27 -7.31 24.13
C LYS A 98 -11.94 -7.61 25.48
N GLU A 99 -12.62 -8.75 25.62
CA GLU A 99 -13.42 -9.09 26.81
C GLU A 99 -12.88 -10.29 27.63
N ARG A 100 -11.63 -10.76 27.44
CA ARG A 100 -11.09 -11.85 28.27
C ARG A 100 -9.71 -11.61 28.89
N VAL A 101 -9.41 -10.36 29.27
CA VAL A 101 -8.31 -10.07 30.20
C VAL A 101 -8.85 -9.26 31.37
N ALA A 102 -9.73 -9.90 32.14
CA ALA A 102 -10.12 -9.48 33.47
C ALA A 102 -10.55 -10.74 34.24
N GLU A 103 -9.59 -11.62 34.55
CA GLU A 103 -9.60 -12.57 35.67
C GLU A 103 -8.36 -13.46 35.54
N GLY A 104 -7.43 -13.33 36.50
CA GLY A 104 -6.15 -14.02 36.56
C GLY A 104 -5.14 -13.27 37.40
#